data_AF-A0A1G1PY13-F1
#
_entry.id   AF-A0A1G1PY13-F1
#
_cell.length_a   1.000
_cell.length_b   1.000
_cell.length_c   1.000
_cell.angle_alpha   90.00
_cell.angle_beta   90.00
_cell.angle_gamma   90.00
#
_symmetry.space_group_name_H-M   'P 1'
#
loop_
_entity.id
_entity.type
_entity.pdbx_description
1 polymer ?
#
loop_
_entity_poly.entity_id
_entity_poly.type
_entity_poly.pdbx_seq_one_letter_code
_entity_poly.pdbx_strand_id
1 'polypeptide(L)'
;MPLCKEGGRSLKSGILSLHPLYEFLELDHDKAGLYGKSSKGRNYGKVVDEICRIIVATQGFYLWGRYERNGLWRNIYLGKAGFGRTAHLRARIKEELKDERACIWRAFVSVRTMEVAGERNYPRMWHQYKKHMHRALKKTGAAHIVWVTDPQLANSQVQNIESDLIETLSPSANMSRPVPPVTLQEHTKTIIGEFRKLIHAHRLERFLADRRDFLIPPTLR
;
A
#
# COMPACT_ATOMS: atom_id res chain seq x y z
N MET A 1 -37.12 10.02 -28.73
CA MET A 1 -36.43 8.85 -28.14
C MET A 1 -35.82 9.26 -26.82
N PRO A 2 -36.04 8.51 -25.73
CA PRO A 2 -35.61 8.95 -24.40
C PRO A 2 -34.08 8.80 -24.27
N LEU A 3 -33.46 9.87 -23.78
CA LEU A 3 -32.06 9.88 -23.36
C LEU A 3 -31.95 9.04 -22.08
N CYS A 4 -31.36 7.85 -22.18
CA CYS A 4 -30.87 7.13 -21.01
C CYS A 4 -29.81 8.00 -20.34
N LYS A 5 -30.15 8.58 -19.18
CA LYS A 5 -29.17 9.14 -18.26
C LYS A 5 -28.36 7.99 -17.66
N GLU A 6 -27.28 7.60 -18.33
CA GLU A 6 -26.18 6.94 -17.62
C GLU A 6 -25.50 8.01 -16.76
N GLY A 7 -25.91 8.10 -15.49
CA GLY A 7 -25.16 8.84 -14.48
C GLY A 7 -23.80 8.18 -14.30
N GLY A 8 -22.86 8.50 -15.18
CA GLY A 8 -21.53 7.91 -15.24
C GLY A 8 -20.81 8.04 -13.90
N ARG A 9 -20.63 6.90 -13.22
CA ARG A 9 -19.86 6.79 -12.00
C ARG A 9 -18.39 7.10 -12.31
N SER A 10 -17.95 8.33 -12.04
CA SER A 10 -16.55 8.71 -12.25
C SER A 10 -15.67 8.21 -11.09
N LEU A 11 -15.32 6.93 -11.10
CA LEU A 11 -14.25 6.41 -10.25
C LEU A 11 -12.94 7.08 -10.66
N LYS A 12 -12.21 7.65 -9.70
CA LYS A 12 -10.81 8.05 -9.88
C LYS A 12 -9.92 6.93 -9.41
N SER A 13 -8.87 6.64 -10.16
CA SER A 13 -7.94 5.57 -9.85
C SER A 13 -6.52 5.98 -10.23
N GLY A 14 -5.53 5.31 -9.66
CA GLY A 14 -4.13 5.56 -9.98
C GLY A 14 -3.20 4.54 -9.33
N ILE A 15 -1.93 4.58 -9.71
CA ILE A 15 -0.88 3.78 -9.12
C ILE A 15 0.21 4.68 -8.58
N LEU A 16 0.69 4.35 -7.39
CA LEU A 16 1.78 5.01 -6.70
C LEU A 16 3.01 4.10 -6.78
N SER A 17 4.11 4.60 -7.32
CA SER A 17 5.41 3.93 -7.19
C SER A 17 6.03 4.23 -5.82
N LEU A 18 6.51 3.18 -5.15
CA LEU A 18 7.24 3.30 -3.87
C LEU A 18 8.75 3.50 -4.10
N HIS A 19 9.23 3.46 -5.34
CA HIS A 19 10.64 3.61 -5.70
C HIS A 19 11.32 4.84 -5.06
N PRO A 20 10.70 6.04 -5.01
CA PRO A 20 11.33 7.20 -4.37
C PRO A 20 11.63 7.00 -2.88
N LEU A 21 10.88 6.15 -2.19
CA LEU A 21 11.18 5.80 -0.80
C LEU A 21 12.40 4.88 -0.72
N TYR A 22 12.50 3.89 -1.62
CA TYR A 22 13.67 3.02 -1.68
C TYR A 22 14.95 3.80 -2.02
N GLU A 23 14.91 4.68 -3.04
CA GLU A 23 16.04 5.56 -3.39
C GLU A 23 16.45 6.45 -2.21
N PHE A 24 15.49 7.03 -1.50
CA PHE A 24 15.77 7.86 -0.34
C PHE A 24 16.50 7.07 0.77
N LEU A 25 16.12 5.81 1.00
CA LEU A 25 16.73 4.95 2.02
C LEU A 25 18.08 4.39 1.60
N GLU A 26 18.29 4.12 0.32
CA GLU A 26 19.58 3.68 -0.21
C GLU A 26 20.69 4.73 0.03
N LEU A 27 20.34 6.01 -0.05
CA LEU A 27 21.21 7.15 0.23
C LEU A 27 21.38 7.44 1.73
N ASP A 28 20.73 6.69 2.62
CA ASP A 28 20.80 6.86 4.08
C ASP A 28 21.77 5.85 4.70
N HIS A 29 23.07 5.99 4.38
CA HIS A 29 24.11 5.03 4.76
C HIS A 29 24.25 4.82 6.28
N ASP A 30 23.99 5.86 7.09
CA ASP A 30 24.01 5.81 8.55
C ASP A 30 22.69 5.30 9.16
N LYS A 31 21.67 5.07 8.32
CA LYS A 31 20.34 4.60 8.68
C LYS A 31 19.63 5.52 9.67
N ALA A 32 19.99 6.81 9.70
CA ALA A 32 19.43 7.78 10.63
C ALA A 32 17.92 7.98 10.46
N GLY A 33 17.35 7.66 9.29
CA GLY A 33 15.93 7.69 9.00
C GLY A 33 15.08 6.65 9.76
N LEU A 34 15.70 5.63 10.37
CA LEU A 34 15.03 4.73 11.31
C LEU A 34 14.56 5.48 12.56
N TYR A 35 15.21 6.58 12.91
CA TYR A 35 14.85 7.44 14.04
C TYR A 35 13.89 8.53 13.56
N GLY A 36 12.58 8.36 13.78
CA GLY A 36 11.57 9.25 13.20
C GLY A 36 11.70 10.74 13.56
N LYS A 37 12.37 11.06 14.68
CA LYS A 37 12.65 12.44 15.10
C LYS A 37 13.94 13.02 14.52
N SER A 38 14.75 12.24 13.81
CA SER A 38 15.96 12.74 13.15
C SER A 38 15.61 13.62 11.94
N SER A 39 16.59 14.37 11.44
CA SER A 39 16.42 15.15 10.20
C SER A 39 16.05 14.24 9.01
N LYS A 40 16.74 13.10 8.89
CA LYS A 40 16.47 12.08 7.86
C LYS A 40 15.08 11.44 8.03
N GLY A 41 14.66 11.16 9.26
CA GLY A 41 13.32 10.65 9.56
C GLY A 41 12.21 11.63 9.17
N ARG A 42 12.41 12.93 9.40
CA ARG A 42 11.49 13.98 8.91
C ARG A 42 11.49 14.09 7.39
N ASN A 43 12.65 13.99 6.75
CA ASN A 43 12.75 14.04 5.29
C ASN A 43 12.08 12.83 4.62
N TYR A 44 12.18 11.62 5.19
CA TYR A 44 11.38 10.48 4.76
C TYR A 44 9.88 10.82 4.75
N GLY A 45 9.39 11.45 5.82
CA GLY A 45 8.00 11.91 5.91
C GLY A 45 7.62 12.89 4.78
N LYS A 46 8.54 13.78 4.36
CA LYS A 46 8.33 14.69 3.23
C LYS A 46 8.26 13.94 1.90
N VAL A 47 9.11 12.93 1.68
CA VAL A 47 9.04 12.09 0.47
C VAL A 47 7.70 11.36 0.40
N VAL A 48 7.24 10.78 1.52
CA VAL A 48 5.89 10.19 1.60
C VAL A 48 4.80 11.21 1.27
N ASP A 49 4.91 12.44 1.81
CA ASP A 49 3.93 13.48 1.53
C ASP A 49 3.88 13.87 0.06
N GLU A 50 5.03 13.91 -0.61
CA GLU A 50 5.15 14.23 -2.03
C GLU A 50 4.55 13.15 -2.92
N ILE A 51 4.99 11.90 -2.78
CA ILE A 51 4.51 10.82 -3.65
C ILE A 51 3.00 10.60 -3.49
N CYS A 52 2.45 10.80 -2.29
CA CYS A 52 1.01 10.65 -2.03
C CYS A 52 0.14 11.82 -2.54
N ARG A 53 0.72 12.89 -3.13
CA ARG A 53 -0.06 14.02 -3.68
C ARG A 53 -1.02 13.59 -4.79
N ILE A 54 -0.64 12.59 -5.59
CA ILE A 54 -1.44 12.06 -6.70
C ILE A 54 -2.74 11.40 -6.24
N ILE A 55 -2.80 10.95 -4.98
CA ILE A 55 -3.94 10.19 -4.45
C ILE A 55 -5.06 11.16 -4.13
N VAL A 56 -6.28 10.87 -4.59
CA VAL A 56 -7.45 11.71 -4.30
C VAL A 56 -7.88 11.52 -2.84
N ALA A 57 -8.31 12.61 -2.19
CA ALA A 57 -8.83 12.60 -0.82
C ALA A 57 -10.29 12.12 -0.76
N THR A 58 -10.52 10.85 -1.13
CA THR A 58 -11.85 10.22 -1.17
C THR A 58 -11.81 8.81 -0.59
N GLN A 59 -12.97 8.24 -0.26
CA GLN A 59 -13.09 6.85 0.17
C GLN A 59 -12.83 5.87 -0.98
N GLY A 60 -12.40 4.65 -0.64
CA GLY A 60 -12.16 3.58 -1.61
C GLY A 60 -11.19 2.51 -1.12
N PHE A 61 -10.58 1.81 -2.06
CA PHE A 61 -9.72 0.65 -1.81
C PHE A 61 -8.33 0.87 -2.40
N TYR A 62 -7.33 0.20 -1.81
CA TYR A 62 -5.97 0.21 -2.30
C TYR A 62 -5.32 -1.17 -2.17
N LEU A 63 -4.43 -1.46 -3.11
CA LEU A 63 -3.77 -2.74 -3.30
C LEU A 63 -2.27 -2.53 -3.44
N TRP A 64 -1.53 -3.00 -2.45
CA TRP A 64 -0.08 -3.08 -2.47
C TRP A 64 0.34 -4.30 -3.29
N GLY A 65 1.37 -4.14 -4.11
CA GLY A 65 1.94 -5.25 -4.83
C GLY A 65 3.27 -4.93 -5.51
N ARG A 66 3.72 -5.88 -6.34
CA ARG A 66 4.94 -5.79 -7.13
C ARG A 66 4.79 -6.61 -8.41
N TYR A 67 5.60 -6.29 -9.40
CA TYR A 67 5.81 -7.20 -10.53
C TYR A 67 6.92 -8.20 -10.18
N GLU A 68 6.66 -9.47 -10.47
CA GLU A 68 7.64 -10.55 -10.39
C GLU A 68 8.54 -10.54 -11.64
N ARG A 69 9.63 -11.33 -11.62
CA ARG A 69 10.61 -11.40 -12.74
C ARG A 69 10.00 -11.85 -14.07
N ASN A 70 8.89 -12.57 -14.05
CA ASN A 70 8.14 -12.96 -15.25
C ASN A 70 7.16 -11.87 -15.73
N GLY A 71 7.15 -10.70 -15.08
CA GLY A 71 6.26 -9.58 -15.40
C GLY A 71 4.82 -9.75 -14.90
N LEU A 72 4.53 -10.83 -14.15
CA LEU A 72 3.23 -11.00 -13.51
C LEU A 72 3.17 -10.19 -12.23
N TRP A 73 1.96 -9.74 -11.90
CA TRP A 73 1.72 -8.97 -10.68
C TRP A 73 1.44 -9.89 -9.50
N ARG A 74 2.02 -9.55 -8.34
CA ARG A 74 1.76 -10.21 -7.06
C ARG A 74 1.05 -9.26 -6.10
N ASN A 75 -0.12 -9.69 -5.62
CA ASN A 75 -0.89 -9.01 -4.60
C ASN A 75 -0.28 -9.24 -3.22
N ILE A 76 0.04 -8.16 -2.52
CA ILE A 76 0.67 -8.23 -1.18
C ILE A 76 -0.34 -7.85 -0.11
N TYR A 77 -1.00 -6.71 -0.21
CA TYR A 77 -1.94 -6.26 0.81
C TYR A 77 -3.09 -5.47 0.18
N LEU A 78 -4.32 -5.77 0.59
CA LEU A 78 -5.50 -4.99 0.28
C LEU A 78 -5.93 -4.24 1.53
N GLY A 79 -6.22 -2.94 1.38
CA GLY A 79 -6.84 -2.13 2.41
C GLY A 79 -7.95 -1.24 1.87
N LYS A 80 -8.67 -0.61 2.81
CA LYS A 80 -9.79 0.31 2.56
C LYS A 80 -9.62 1.60 3.36
N ALA A 81 -10.24 2.68 2.89
CA ALA A 81 -10.16 3.99 3.53
C ALA A 81 -11.41 4.84 3.27
N GLY A 82 -11.69 5.78 4.16
CA GLY A 82 -12.81 6.72 4.06
C GLY A 82 -14.18 6.14 4.45
N PHE A 83 -14.20 5.00 5.13
CA PHE A 83 -15.43 4.35 5.62
C PHE A 83 -15.52 4.45 7.14
N GLY A 84 -16.65 4.93 7.66
CA GLY A 84 -16.87 5.16 9.09
C GLY A 84 -15.89 6.17 9.71
N ARG A 85 -15.06 5.72 10.67
CA ARG A 85 -14.07 6.56 11.38
C ARG A 85 -12.72 6.67 10.67
N THR A 86 -12.52 5.99 9.54
CA THR A 86 -11.24 6.00 8.83
C THR A 86 -11.11 7.22 7.95
N ALA A 87 -9.93 7.84 7.93
CA ALA A 87 -9.65 8.95 7.02
C ALA A 87 -9.66 8.47 5.55
N HIS A 88 -9.80 9.41 4.60
CA HIS A 88 -9.82 9.12 3.17
C HIS A 88 -8.52 8.48 2.64
N LEU A 89 -8.54 7.91 1.42
CA LEU A 89 -7.42 7.18 0.80
C LEU A 89 -6.06 7.85 0.96
N ARG A 90 -5.94 9.12 0.57
CA ARG A 90 -4.67 9.87 0.71
C ARG A 90 -4.13 9.87 2.15
N ALA A 91 -4.98 10.12 3.15
CA ALA A 91 -4.56 10.17 4.54
C ALA A 91 -4.17 8.78 5.04
N ARG A 92 -4.97 7.75 4.71
CA ARG A 92 -4.71 6.38 5.15
C ARG A 92 -3.41 5.82 4.55
N ILE A 93 -3.18 6.00 3.25
CA ILE A 93 -1.95 5.52 2.61
C ILE A 93 -0.72 6.28 3.14
N LYS A 94 -0.84 7.60 3.41
CA LYS A 94 0.23 8.36 4.08
C LYS A 94 0.55 7.82 5.47
N GLU A 95 -0.47 7.53 6.27
CA GLU A 95 -0.33 6.91 7.60
C GLU A 95 0.40 5.57 7.48
N GLU A 96 -0.06 4.67 6.60
CA GLU A 96 0.60 3.37 6.39
C GLU A 96 2.07 3.53 6.00
N LEU A 97 2.40 4.43 5.06
CA LEU A 97 3.80 4.62 4.62
C LEU A 97 4.70 5.25 5.70
N LYS A 98 4.15 6.01 6.66
CA LYS A 98 4.90 6.62 7.77
C LYS A 98 5.04 5.67 8.97
N ASP A 99 3.95 4.99 9.32
CA ASP A 99 3.86 4.16 10.53
C ASP A 99 4.35 2.73 10.28
N GLU A 100 4.11 2.20 9.07
CA GLU A 100 4.52 0.86 8.66
C GLU A 100 5.81 0.85 7.84
N ARG A 101 6.61 1.94 7.90
CA ARG A 101 7.89 2.10 7.18
C ARG A 101 8.87 0.92 7.31
N ALA A 102 8.72 0.09 8.34
CA ALA A 102 9.49 -1.13 8.53
C ALA A 102 9.45 -2.06 7.30
N CYS A 103 8.33 -2.11 6.57
CA CYS A 103 8.22 -2.92 5.36
C CYS A 103 9.14 -2.46 4.21
N ILE A 104 9.45 -1.16 4.15
CA ILE A 104 10.38 -0.57 3.18
C ILE A 104 11.82 -0.71 3.69
N TRP A 105 12.07 -0.36 4.97
CA TRP A 105 13.37 -0.48 5.62
C TRP A 105 13.93 -1.90 5.62
N ARG A 106 13.06 -2.92 5.62
CA ARG A 106 13.48 -4.32 5.59
C ARG A 106 14.37 -4.66 4.41
N ALA A 107 14.32 -3.90 3.31
CA ALA A 107 15.23 -4.06 2.17
C ALA A 107 16.69 -3.70 2.49
N PHE A 108 16.94 -2.82 3.47
CA PHE A 108 18.26 -2.25 3.77
C PHE A 108 18.83 -2.68 5.13
N VAL A 109 17.96 -3.12 6.06
CA VAL A 109 18.35 -3.47 7.43
C VAL A 109 17.71 -4.76 7.92
N SER A 110 18.37 -5.41 8.88
CA SER A 110 17.84 -6.60 9.53
C SER A 110 16.66 -6.27 10.44
N VAL A 111 15.79 -7.26 10.71
CA VAL A 111 14.70 -7.10 11.70
C VAL A 111 15.26 -6.73 13.07
N ARG A 112 16.37 -7.35 13.50
CA ARG A 112 17.03 -7.02 14.77
C ARG A 112 17.45 -5.54 14.85
N THR A 113 17.98 -4.98 13.77
CA THR A 113 18.34 -3.55 13.69
C THR A 113 17.12 -2.65 13.87
N MET A 114 16.00 -2.99 13.21
CA MET A 114 14.74 -2.25 13.38
C MET A 114 14.17 -2.39 14.80
N GLU A 115 14.31 -3.56 15.42
CA GLU A 115 13.87 -3.76 16.80
C GLU A 115 14.64 -2.88 17.79
N VAL A 116 15.96 -2.82 17.68
CA VAL A 116 16.82 -1.96 18.50
C VAL A 116 16.47 -0.48 18.29
N ALA A 117 16.27 -0.06 17.03
CA ALA A 117 15.88 1.31 16.74
C ALA A 117 14.49 1.66 17.29
N GLY A 118 13.53 0.73 17.17
CA GLY A 118 12.18 0.88 17.69
C GLY A 118 12.13 1.00 19.21
N GLU A 119 12.88 0.17 19.92
CA GLU A 119 13.03 0.22 21.37
C GLU A 119 13.61 1.57 21.82
N ARG A 120 14.64 2.07 21.13
CA ARG A 120 15.22 3.40 21.40
C ARG A 120 14.25 4.54 21.12
N ASN A 121 13.45 4.45 20.06
CA ASN A 121 12.49 5.50 19.69
C ASN A 121 11.30 5.58 20.68
N TYR A 122 10.87 4.43 21.20
CA TYR A 122 9.63 4.31 21.99
C TYR A 122 9.81 3.39 23.21
N PRO A 123 10.75 3.66 24.14
CA PRO A 123 11.14 2.72 25.18
C PRO A 123 9.98 2.25 26.07
N ARG A 124 9.02 3.14 26.35
CA ARG A 124 7.84 2.81 27.19
C ARG A 124 6.73 2.04 26.46
N MET A 125 6.63 2.18 25.13
CA MET A 125 5.53 1.62 24.32
C MET A 125 6.00 0.57 23.32
N TRP A 126 7.28 0.23 23.33
CA TRP A 126 7.88 -0.64 22.32
C TRP A 126 7.21 -2.02 22.27
N HIS A 127 6.80 -2.57 23.41
CA HIS A 127 6.06 -3.85 23.45
C HIS A 127 4.77 -3.85 22.59
N GLN A 128 4.09 -2.70 22.47
CA GLN A 128 2.91 -2.55 21.62
C GLN A 128 3.32 -2.37 20.16
N TYR A 129 4.24 -1.42 19.91
CA TYR A 129 4.70 -1.09 18.56
C TYR A 129 5.49 -2.20 17.88
N LYS A 130 6.16 -3.08 18.63
CA LYS A 130 6.82 -4.27 18.11
C LYS A 130 5.84 -5.16 17.35
N LYS A 131 4.63 -5.38 17.89
CA LYS A 131 3.59 -6.17 17.21
C LYS A 131 3.14 -5.51 15.90
N HIS A 132 2.98 -4.18 15.90
CA HIS A 132 2.64 -3.43 14.69
C HIS A 132 3.75 -3.47 13.64
N MET A 133 5.01 -3.30 14.06
CA MET A 133 6.18 -3.44 13.19
C MET A 133 6.22 -4.83 12.53
N HIS A 134 6.06 -5.90 13.32
CA HIS A 134 6.06 -7.27 12.78
C HIS A 134 4.90 -7.53 11.81
N ARG A 135 3.73 -6.92 12.01
CA ARG A 135 2.62 -6.97 11.03
C ARG A 135 3.00 -6.23 9.74
N ALA A 136 3.57 -5.04 9.85
CA ALA A 136 4.04 -4.26 8.71
C ALA A 136 5.05 -5.04 7.85
N LEU A 137 5.95 -5.81 8.47
CA LEU A 137 6.95 -6.62 7.75
C LEU A 137 6.34 -7.63 6.76
N LYS A 138 5.07 -8.01 6.90
CA LYS A 138 4.38 -8.87 5.92
C LYS A 138 4.17 -8.19 4.56
N LYS A 139 4.22 -6.85 4.52
CA LYS A 139 4.12 -6.03 3.30
C LYS A 139 5.49 -5.82 2.61
N THR A 140 6.56 -6.42 3.14
CA THR A 140 7.92 -6.28 2.58
C THR A 140 7.97 -6.68 1.11
N GLY A 141 8.71 -5.91 0.32
CA GLY A 141 8.89 -6.15 -1.11
C GLY A 141 7.80 -5.54 -1.99
N ALA A 142 6.80 -4.87 -1.41
CA ALA A 142 5.88 -4.05 -2.17
C ALA A 142 6.63 -2.91 -2.87
N ALA A 143 6.33 -2.73 -4.15
CA ALA A 143 6.94 -1.70 -4.99
C ALA A 143 5.92 -0.66 -5.45
N HIS A 144 4.63 -0.99 -5.41
CA HIS A 144 3.56 -0.13 -5.89
C HIS A 144 2.32 -0.22 -4.99
N ILE A 145 1.51 0.84 -4.98
CA ILE A 145 0.17 0.86 -4.40
C ILE A 145 -0.82 1.33 -5.47
N VAL A 146 -1.71 0.45 -5.90
CA VAL A 146 -2.82 0.79 -6.79
C VAL A 146 -3.99 1.25 -5.94
N TRP A 147 -4.72 2.29 -6.32
CA TRP A 147 -5.88 2.79 -5.57
C TRP A 147 -7.05 3.12 -6.49
N VAL A 148 -8.26 2.92 -5.98
CA VAL A 148 -9.53 3.18 -6.67
C VAL A 148 -10.48 3.86 -5.68
N THR A 149 -10.99 5.03 -6.02
CA THR A 149 -12.01 5.73 -5.24
C THR A 149 -13.39 5.19 -5.57
N ASP A 150 -14.28 5.13 -4.59
CA ASP A 150 -15.71 4.93 -4.85
C ASP A 150 -16.54 5.82 -3.92
N PRO A 151 -16.74 7.11 -4.26
CA PRO A 151 -17.45 8.07 -3.40
C PRO A 151 -18.93 7.73 -3.17
N GLN A 152 -19.52 6.88 -4.01
CA GLN A 152 -20.93 6.50 -3.93
C GLN A 152 -21.13 5.18 -3.15
N LEU A 153 -20.05 4.54 -2.69
CA LEU A 153 -20.15 3.29 -1.95
C LEU A 153 -20.70 3.53 -0.54
N ALA A 154 -21.80 2.85 -0.20
CA ALA A 154 -22.38 2.91 1.13
C ALA A 154 -21.52 2.12 2.14
N ASN A 155 -21.34 2.67 3.34
CA ASN A 155 -20.56 2.04 4.42
C ASN A 155 -21.01 0.60 4.74
N SER A 156 -22.30 0.30 4.62
CA SER A 156 -22.87 -1.03 4.89
C SER A 156 -22.37 -2.12 3.94
N GLN A 157 -21.97 -1.77 2.72
CA GLN A 157 -21.53 -2.71 1.69
C GLN A 157 -20.02 -2.98 1.73
N VAL A 158 -19.27 -2.11 2.39
CA VAL A 158 -17.79 -2.09 2.37
C VAL A 158 -17.20 -3.39 2.90
N GLN A 159 -17.76 -3.95 3.97
CA GLN A 159 -17.23 -5.18 4.56
C GLN A 159 -17.36 -6.36 3.59
N ASN A 160 -18.51 -6.46 2.92
CA ASN A 160 -18.76 -7.51 1.93
C ASN A 160 -17.81 -7.38 0.73
N ILE A 161 -17.64 -6.16 0.21
CA ILE A 161 -16.72 -5.89 -0.90
C ILE A 161 -15.27 -6.20 -0.50
N GLU A 162 -14.84 -5.81 0.71
CA GLU A 162 -13.51 -6.14 1.20
C GLU A 162 -13.30 -7.66 1.28
N SER A 163 -14.27 -8.41 1.82
CA SER A 163 -14.21 -9.88 1.86
C SER A 163 -14.08 -10.47 0.45
N ASP A 164 -14.92 -10.04 -0.50
CA ASP A 164 -14.88 -10.50 -1.90
C ASP A 164 -13.52 -10.22 -2.55
N LEU A 165 -12.99 -9.00 -2.35
CA LEU A 165 -11.70 -8.59 -2.89
C LEU A 165 -10.55 -9.39 -2.29
N ILE A 166 -10.57 -9.66 -0.98
CA ILE A 166 -9.54 -10.47 -0.32
C ILE A 166 -9.58 -11.92 -0.82
N GLU A 167 -10.77 -12.50 -0.97
CA GLU A 167 -10.91 -13.86 -1.51
C GLU A 167 -10.42 -13.92 -2.97
N THR A 168 -10.89 -13.00 -3.80
CA THR A 168 -10.61 -13.01 -5.24
C THR A 168 -9.15 -12.67 -5.56
N LEU A 169 -8.57 -11.68 -4.87
CA LEU A 169 -7.21 -11.21 -5.15
C LEU A 169 -6.14 -11.94 -4.33
N SER A 170 -6.54 -12.66 -3.28
CA SER A 170 -5.69 -13.43 -2.37
C SER A 170 -4.36 -12.74 -1.97
N PRO A 171 -4.39 -11.50 -1.45
CA PRO A 171 -3.18 -10.80 -1.02
C PRO A 171 -2.48 -11.52 0.14
N SER A 172 -1.15 -11.67 0.07
CA SER A 172 -0.40 -12.52 1.01
C SER A 172 -0.29 -11.98 2.44
N ALA A 173 -0.44 -10.66 2.64
CA ALA A 173 -0.26 -9.99 3.94
C ALA A 173 -1.57 -9.72 4.68
N ASN A 174 -2.74 -9.90 4.06
CA ASN A 174 -4.02 -9.82 4.78
C ASN A 174 -4.15 -11.01 5.73
N MET A 175 -4.10 -10.73 7.04
CA MET A 175 -4.23 -11.75 8.08
C MET A 175 -5.67 -12.16 8.33
N SER A 176 -6.60 -11.21 8.23
CA SER A 176 -8.03 -11.49 8.30
C SER A 176 -8.52 -11.82 6.90
N ARG A 177 -9.18 -12.96 6.77
CA ARG A 177 -9.82 -13.44 5.54
C ARG A 177 -11.28 -13.77 5.87
N PRO A 178 -12.13 -12.74 6.05
CA PRO A 178 -13.55 -12.95 6.34
C PRO A 178 -14.22 -13.69 5.17
N VAL A 179 -15.21 -14.53 5.50
CA VAL A 179 -16.01 -15.24 4.50
C VAL A 179 -16.83 -14.21 3.71
N PRO A 180 -16.74 -14.18 2.38
CA PRO A 180 -17.55 -13.29 1.56
C PRO A 180 -19.02 -13.72 1.52
N PRO A 181 -19.93 -12.80 1.16
CA PRO A 181 -21.32 -13.16 0.89
C PRO A 181 -21.43 -14.14 -0.28
N VAL A 182 -22.54 -14.88 -0.35
CA VAL A 182 -22.83 -15.80 -1.46
C VAL A 182 -22.91 -15.08 -2.82
N THR A 183 -23.37 -13.82 -2.82
CA THR A 183 -23.54 -13.02 -4.03
C THR A 183 -22.42 -11.99 -4.15
N LEU A 184 -21.64 -12.09 -5.23
CA LEU A 184 -20.60 -11.13 -5.60
C LEU A 184 -21.19 -9.73 -5.79
N GLN A 185 -20.60 -8.73 -5.15
CA GLN A 185 -21.04 -7.34 -5.28
C GLN A 185 -20.57 -6.74 -6.62
N GLU A 186 -21.43 -5.97 -7.32
CA GLU A 186 -21.07 -5.32 -8.60
C GLU A 186 -19.89 -4.34 -8.48
N HIS A 187 -19.78 -3.69 -7.32
CA HIS A 187 -18.66 -2.83 -7.00
C HIS A 187 -17.33 -3.59 -6.98
N THR A 188 -17.32 -4.84 -6.50
CA THR A 188 -16.14 -5.70 -6.47
C THR A 188 -15.59 -5.88 -7.89
N LYS A 189 -16.45 -6.23 -8.86
CA LYS A 189 -16.05 -6.39 -10.27
C LYS A 189 -15.42 -5.11 -10.83
N THR A 190 -16.03 -3.97 -10.52
CA THR A 190 -15.57 -2.67 -11.00
C THR A 190 -14.19 -2.31 -10.41
N ILE A 191 -14.01 -2.51 -9.11
CA ILE A 191 -12.72 -2.26 -8.42
C ILE A 191 -11.62 -3.18 -8.98
N ILE A 192 -11.92 -4.47 -9.19
CA ILE A 192 -10.97 -5.42 -9.79
C ILE A 192 -10.60 -4.99 -11.20
N GLY A 193 -11.58 -4.57 -12.01
CA GLY A 193 -11.36 -4.07 -13.36
C GLY A 193 -10.38 -2.90 -13.39
N GLU A 194 -10.57 -1.91 -12.51
CA GLU A 194 -9.68 -0.76 -12.39
C GLU A 194 -8.28 -1.13 -11.90
N PHE A 195 -8.17 -2.00 -10.88
CA PHE A 195 -6.85 -2.51 -10.46
C PHE A 195 -6.12 -3.19 -11.61
N ARG A 196 -6.78 -4.10 -12.32
CA ARG A 196 -6.18 -4.80 -13.46
C ARG A 196 -5.76 -3.82 -14.55
N LYS A 197 -6.61 -2.88 -14.93
CA LYS A 197 -6.31 -1.86 -15.95
C LYS A 197 -5.03 -1.10 -15.61
N LEU A 198 -4.89 -0.61 -14.38
CA LEU A 198 -3.70 0.11 -13.93
C LEU A 198 -2.45 -0.79 -13.89
N ILE A 199 -2.57 -2.00 -13.35
CA ILE A 199 -1.47 -2.98 -13.33
C ILE A 199 -1.02 -3.35 -14.76
N HIS A 200 -1.92 -3.40 -15.73
CA HIS A 200 -1.54 -3.66 -17.11
C HIS A 200 -0.87 -2.45 -17.76
N ALA A 201 -1.42 -1.25 -17.57
CA ALA A 201 -0.88 -0.02 -18.16
C ALA A 201 0.54 0.28 -17.66
N HIS A 202 0.85 -0.02 -16.40
CA HIS A 202 2.15 0.26 -15.77
C HIS A 202 3.11 -0.94 -15.80
N ARG A 203 2.79 -2.01 -16.53
CA ARG A 203 3.64 -3.21 -16.60
C ARG A 203 5.02 -2.91 -17.18
N LEU A 204 5.13 -1.92 -18.07
CA LEU A 204 6.40 -1.53 -18.68
C LEU A 204 7.31 -0.72 -17.74
N GLU A 205 6.77 -0.12 -16.66
CA GLU A 205 7.59 0.58 -15.66
C GLU A 205 8.55 -0.38 -14.93
N ARG A 206 8.25 -1.68 -14.96
CA ARG A 206 9.20 -2.75 -14.60
C ARG A 206 10.55 -2.55 -15.28
N PHE A 207 10.59 -2.26 -16.59
CA PHE A 207 11.83 -2.22 -17.35
C PHE A 207 12.75 -1.05 -16.98
N LEU A 208 12.22 -0.01 -16.34
CA LEU A 208 13.01 1.10 -15.82
C LEU A 208 13.55 0.82 -14.41
N ALA A 209 12.82 0.03 -13.62
CA ALA A 209 13.27 -0.42 -12.30
C ALA A 209 14.27 -1.59 -12.36
N ASP A 210 14.06 -2.58 -13.26
CA ASP A 210 14.96 -3.73 -13.46
C ASP A 210 16.32 -3.32 -14.08
N ARG A 211 16.41 -2.20 -14.82
CA ARG A 211 17.71 -1.66 -15.28
C ARG A 211 18.58 -1.11 -14.14
N ARG A 212 18.04 -1.02 -12.92
CA ARG A 212 18.76 -0.76 -11.68
C ARG A 212 18.66 -2.00 -10.81
N ASP A 213 19.55 -2.96 -11.08
CA ASP A 213 19.58 -4.33 -10.55
C ASP A 213 19.76 -4.48 -9.01
N PHE A 214 19.24 -3.60 -8.15
CA PHE A 214 19.66 -3.55 -6.73
C PHE A 214 18.63 -3.20 -5.64
N LEU A 215 17.32 -3.13 -5.89
CA LEU A 215 16.42 -2.55 -4.88
C LEU A 215 15.62 -3.52 -3.98
N ILE A 216 15.65 -4.83 -4.27
CA ILE A 216 15.15 -5.86 -3.36
C ILE A 216 16.21 -6.96 -3.24
N PRO A 217 16.80 -7.17 -2.03
CA PRO A 217 17.77 -8.22 -1.78
C PRO A 217 17.26 -9.58 -2.29
N PRO A 218 18.10 -10.43 -2.89
CA PRO A 218 17.70 -11.77 -3.32
C PRO A 218 17.01 -12.61 -2.23
N THR A 219 17.35 -12.35 -0.96
CA THR A 219 16.75 -12.99 0.22
C THR A 219 15.31 -12.56 0.54
N LEU A 220 14.80 -11.54 -0.15
CA LEU A 220 13.44 -11.03 -0.07
C LEU A 220 12.69 -11.15 -1.42
N ARG A 221 13.32 -11.77 -2.42
CA ARG A 221 12.72 -12.07 -3.72
C ARG A 221 11.85 -13.32 -3.62
#